data_AF-A0A2V5S1U4-F1
#
_entry.id   AF-A0A2V5S1U4-F1
#
_cell.length_a   1.000
_cell.length_b   1.000
_cell.length_c   1.000
_cell.angle_alpha   90.00
_cell.angle_beta   90.00
_cell.angle_gamma   90.00
#
_symmetry.space_group_name_H-M   'P 1'
#
loop_
_entity.id
_entity.type
_entity.pdbx_description
1 polymer ?
#
loop_
_entity_poly.entity_id
_entity_poly.type
_entity_poly.pdbx_seq_one_letter_code
_entity_poly.pdbx_strand_id
1 'polypeptide(L)' 'LIVVDEEHENTYKQEEAPRYNARDVAVVRARIEKCVVVLGSATPSLESYYNAVRGKYLLATLSQRIDEK' A
#
# COMPACT_ATOMS: atom_id res chain seq x y z
N LEU A 1 5.24 9.72 -8.24
CA LEU A 1 4.02 9.10 -7.67
C LEU A 1 4.16 7.61 -7.89
N ILE A 2 4.01 6.81 -6.85
CA ILE A 2 3.96 5.35 -6.92
C ILE A 2 2.57 4.91 -6.49
N VAL A 3 1.94 4.01 -7.24
CA VAL A 3 0.64 3.42 -6.89
C VAL A 3 0.83 1.92 -6.82
N VAL A 4 0.42 1.33 -5.71
CA VAL A 4 0.37 -0.12 -5.52
C VAL A 4 -1.11 -0.48 -5.38
N ASP A 5 -1.63 -1.23 -6.33
CA ASP A 5 -2.98 -1.77 -6.27
C ASP A 5 -2.95 -3.14 -5.58
N GLU A 6 -4.04 -3.50 -4.92
CA GLU A 6 -4.15 -4.69 -4.07
C GLU A 6 -2.94 -4.95 -3.16
N GLU A 7 -2.54 -3.93 -2.39
CA GLU A 7 -1.32 -3.95 -1.56
C GLU A 7 -1.23 -5.12 -0.56
N HIS A 8 -2.36 -5.72 -0.23
CA HIS A 8 -2.47 -6.84 0.70
C HIS A 8 -2.03 -8.17 0.08
N GLU A 9 -1.87 -8.25 -1.24
CA GLU A 9 -1.66 -9.52 -1.92
C GLU A 9 -0.25 -10.07 -1.70
N ASN A 10 -0.17 -11.37 -1.38
CA ASN A 10 1.10 -12.03 -1.08
C ASN A 10 2.00 -12.21 -2.31
N THR A 11 1.49 -12.02 -3.53
CA THR A 11 2.29 -12.05 -4.77
C THR A 11 3.38 -10.98 -4.79
N TYR A 12 3.26 -9.94 -3.96
CA TYR A 12 4.32 -8.95 -3.75
C TYR A 12 5.49 -9.44 -2.90
N LYS A 13 5.41 -10.63 -2.29
CA LYS A 13 6.52 -11.23 -1.56
C LYS A 13 7.34 -12.12 -2.49
N GLN A 14 8.61 -11.76 -2.65
CA GLN A 14 9.61 -12.61 -3.28
C GLN A 14 10.20 -13.54 -2.22
N GLU A 15 9.96 -14.84 -2.36
CA GLU A 15 10.45 -15.89 -1.45
C GLU A 15 11.88 -16.35 -1.81
N GLU A 16 12.29 -16.18 -3.06
CA GLU A 16 13.65 -16.47 -3.54
C GLU A 16 14.61 -15.31 -3.25
N ALA A 17 15.91 -15.58 -3.18
CA ALA A 17 16.90 -14.54 -2.91
C ALA A 17 17.11 -13.63 -4.14
N PRO A 18 17.12 -12.29 -3.99
CA PRO A 18 16.90 -11.55 -2.74
C PRO A 18 15.42 -11.52 -2.33
N ARG A 19 15.15 -11.78 -1.05
CA ARG A 19 13.80 -11.75 -0.49
C ARG A 19 13.37 -10.32 -0.19
N TYR A 20 12.20 -9.93 -0.67
CA TYR A 20 11.63 -8.61 -0.40
C TYR A 20 10.11 -8.63 -0.51
N ASN A 21 9.47 -7.64 0.11
CA ASN A 21 8.07 -7.31 -0.13
C ASN A 21 8.03 -6.06 -1.02
N ALA A 22 7.50 -6.17 -2.23
CA ALA A 22 7.46 -5.08 -3.20
C ALA A 22 6.69 -3.86 -2.68
N ARG A 23 5.66 -4.06 -1.83
CA ARG A 23 4.95 -2.98 -1.12
C ARG A 23 5.90 -2.15 -0.27
N ASP A 24 6.74 -2.81 0.52
CA ASP A 24 7.68 -2.14 1.43
C ASP A 24 8.77 -1.44 0.64
N VAL A 25 9.23 -2.07 -0.45
CA VAL A 25 10.15 -1.44 -1.41
C VAL A 25 9.52 -0.19 -2.01
N ALA A 26 8.25 -0.21 -2.41
CA ALA A 26 7.55 0.96 -2.94
C ALA A 26 7.52 2.13 -1.94
N VAL A 27 7.24 1.86 -0.66
CA VAL A 27 7.26 2.88 0.41
C VAL A 27 8.67 3.47 0.58
N VAL A 28 9.70 2.63 0.62
CA VAL A 28 11.09 3.08 0.76
C VAL A 28 11.54 3.88 -0.46
N ARG A 29 11.24 3.40 -1.67
CA ARG A 29 11.55 4.12 -2.91
C ARG A 29 10.85 5.48 -2.96
N ALA A 30 9.57 5.55 -2.60
CA ALA A 30 8.84 6.82 -2.56
C ALA A 30 9.48 7.83 -1.59
N ARG A 31 9.94 7.36 -0.43
CA ARG A 31 10.69 8.18 0.54
C ARG A 31 12.01 8.69 -0.02
N ILE A 32 12.79 7.83 -0.70
CA ILE A 32 14.08 8.21 -1.32
C ILE A 32 13.85 9.28 -2.39
N GLU A 33 12.87 9.07 -3.26
CA GLU A 33 12.53 9.98 -4.36
C GLU A 33 11.71 11.20 -3.91
N LYS A 34 11.41 11.34 -2.61
CA LYS A 34 10.56 12.39 -2.03
C LYS A 34 9.22 12.54 -2.74
N CYS A 35 8.60 11.43 -3.11
CA CYS A 35 7.32 11.41 -3.81
C CYS A 35 6.23 10.70 -3.01
N VAL A 36 4.99 10.91 -3.43
CA VAL A 36 3.82 10.26 -2.82
C VAL A 36 3.74 8.79 -3.25
N VAL A 37 3.39 7.92 -2.30
CA VAL A 37 2.97 6.54 -2.53
C VAL A 37 1.51 6.38 -2.12
N VAL A 38 0.72 5.70 -2.96
CA VAL A 38 -0.66 5.33 -2.66
C VAL A 38 -0.73 3.81 -2.61
N LEU A 39 -1.22 3.29 -1.48
CA LEU A 39 -1.48 1.87 -1.28
C LEU A 39 -2.99 1.66 -1.37
N GLY A 40 -3.44 1.11 -2.50
CA GLY A 40 -4.85 0.80 -2.75
C GLY A 40 -5.16 -0.63 -2.33
N SER A 41 -6.26 -0.82 -1.62
CA SER A 41 -6.92 -2.12 -1.49
C SER A 41 -8.31 -1.98 -0.89
N ALA A 42 -9.22 -2.87 -1.29
CA ALA A 42 -10.50 -3.07 -0.60
C ALA A 42 -10.34 -3.78 0.75
N THR A 43 -9.28 -4.57 0.92
CA THR A 43 -8.98 -5.37 2.12
C THR A 43 -7.53 -5.12 2.56
N PRO A 44 -7.23 -3.92 3.11
CA PRO A 44 -5.86 -3.57 3.46
C PRO A 44 -5.24 -4.57 4.44
N SER A 45 -3.95 -4.84 4.25
CA SER A 45 -3.15 -5.62 5.17
C SER A 45 -3.20 -5.02 6.57
N LEU A 46 -3.12 -5.87 7.59
CA LEU A 46 -3.19 -5.46 8.99
C LEU A 46 -2.12 -4.40 9.33
N GLU A 47 -0.93 -4.53 8.73
CA GLU A 47 0.18 -3.61 8.90
C GLU A 47 -0.12 -2.22 8.32
N SER A 48 -0.63 -2.16 7.07
CA SER A 48 -1.00 -0.92 6.41
C SER A 48 -2.14 -0.22 7.15
N TYR A 49 -3.18 -0.95 7.55
CA TYR A 49 -4.29 -0.42 8.33
C TYR A 49 -3.84 0.09 9.71
N TYR A 50 -3.02 -0.69 10.43
CA TYR A 50 -2.46 -0.29 11.71
C TYR A 50 -1.62 0.99 11.63
N ASN A 51 -0.77 1.11 10.61
CA ASN A 51 0.02 2.33 10.37
C ASN A 51 -0.87 3.53 10.07
N ALA A 52 -1.99 3.34 9.39
CA ALA A 52 -2.95 4.41 9.10
C ALA A 52 -3.68 4.86 10.38
N VAL A 53 -4.17 3.92 11.19
CA VAL A 53 -4.81 4.21 12.50
C VAL A 53 -3.87 4.96 13.45
N ARG A 54 -2.57 4.66 13.40
CA ARG A 54 -1.55 5.36 14.21
C ARG A 54 -1.09 6.70 13.63
N GLY A 55 -1.62 7.12 12.49
CA GLY A 55 -1.26 8.39 11.84
C GLY A 55 0.10 8.38 11.15
N LYS A 56 0.73 7.22 10.96
CA LYS A 56 1.94 7.12 10.10
C LYS A 56 1.56 7.24 8.63
N TYR A 57 0.42 6.65 8.23
CA TYR A 57 -0.17 6.79 6.90
C TYR A 57 -1.47 7.58 7.00
N LEU A 58 -1.85 8.23 5.90
CA LEU A 58 -3.17 8.82 5.75
C LEU A 58 -4.14 7.72 5.30
N LEU A 59 -5.20 7.47 6.07
CA LEU A 59 -6.29 6.60 5.66
C LEU A 59 -7.28 7.39 4.79
N ALA A 60 -7.32 7.11 3.49
CA ALA A 60 -8.32 7.64 2.58
C ALA A 60 -9.34 6.54 2.26
N THR A 61 -10.60 6.73 2.65
CA THR A 61 -11.66 5.74 2.45
C THR A 61 -12.63 6.22 1.38
N LEU A 62 -12.89 5.37 0.38
CA LEU A 62 -13.96 5.56 -0.59
C LEU A 62 -15.18 4.78 -0.10
N SER A 63 -16.20 5.50 0.38
CA SER A 63 -17.40 4.90 0.99
C SER A 63 -18.47 4.49 -0.03
N GLN A 64 -18.30 4.83 -1.30
CA GLN A 64 -19.24 4.56 -2.39
C GLN A 64 -18.51 3.96 -3.58
N ARG A 65 -19.19 3.05 -4.28
CA ARG A 65 -18.69 2.52 -5.55
C ARG A 65 -19.03 3.50 -6.68
N ILE A 66 -18.20 3.50 -7.72
CA ILE A 66 -18.37 4.39 -8.89
C ILE A 66 -19.70 4.08 -9.63
N ASP A 67 -20.16 2.83 -9.57
CA ASP A 67 -21.36 2.37 -10.30
C ASP A 67 -22.68 2.59 -9.53
N GLU A 68 -22.63 3.06 -8.28
CA GLU A 68 -23.83 3.45 -7.53
C GLU A 68 -24.27 4.85 -7.97
N LYS A 69 -25.10 4.92 -9.02
CA LYS A 69 -25.89 6.11 -9.39
C LYS A 69 -27.22 6.14 -8.67
#